data_AF-A0A3L6RI08-F1
#
_entry.id   AF-A0A3L6RI08-F1
#
_cell.length_a   1.000
_cell.length_b   1.000
_cell.length_c   1.000
_cell.angle_alpha   90.00
_cell.angle_beta   90.00
_cell.angle_gamma   90.00
#
_symmetry.space_group_name_H-M   'P 1'
#
loop_
_entity.id
_entity.type
_entity.pdbx_description
1 polymer ?
#
loop_
_entity_poly.entity_id
_entity_poly.type
_entity_poly.pdbx_seq_one_letter_code
_entity_poly.pdbx_strand_id
1 'polypeptide(L)'
;MMRAATTLALAILLSLATFFLTAGDACGNVPLMRWTDACFKACRPPLYSLCQETLRHGPDVAELTAYAVLAARLARRAYDDTVGRAERLIATGSVPGDQRQAYLRCIDRYATARIRMVGVVTGFTSCDFALAGQEYADAVAAVESCGEGLPAGTPLLAMNAADRDLTMVAYNLGALIVGK
;
A
#
# COMPACT_ATOMS: atom_id res chain seq x y z
N MET A 1 66.31 -23.86 12.50
CA MET A 1 65.11 -24.11 13.32
C MET A 1 64.07 -23.05 13.00
N MET A 2 62.85 -23.51 12.71
CA MET A 2 61.81 -22.84 11.93
C MET A 2 61.06 -21.79 12.75
N ARG A 3 60.75 -20.63 12.12
CA ARG A 3 59.90 -19.56 12.68
C ARG A 3 58.45 -20.02 12.80
N ALA A 4 57.78 -19.68 13.90
CA ALA A 4 56.32 -19.72 13.99
C ALA A 4 55.82 -18.33 14.41
N ALA A 5 55.53 -17.49 13.42
CA ALA A 5 54.75 -16.27 13.61
C ALA A 5 53.28 -16.67 13.55
N THR A 6 52.62 -16.68 14.70
CA THR A 6 51.18 -16.92 14.83
C THR A 6 50.39 -15.74 14.26
N THR A 7 49.93 -15.87 13.03
CA THR A 7 48.95 -14.97 12.40
C THR A 7 47.55 -15.28 12.94
N LEU A 8 47.02 -14.38 13.78
CA LEU A 8 45.60 -14.36 14.14
C LEU A 8 44.80 -13.79 12.95
N ALA A 9 44.25 -14.68 12.13
CA ALA A 9 43.30 -14.30 11.09
C ALA A 9 41.92 -14.05 11.71
N LEU A 10 41.55 -12.78 11.86
CA LEU A 10 40.23 -12.35 12.31
C LEU A 10 39.23 -12.50 11.14
N ALA A 11 38.50 -13.61 11.11
CA ALA A 11 37.42 -13.83 10.15
C ALA A 11 36.20 -12.99 10.55
N ILE A 12 35.97 -11.86 9.87
CA ILE A 12 34.75 -11.07 9.98
C ILE A 12 33.65 -11.78 9.19
N LEU A 13 32.80 -12.54 9.89
CA LEU A 13 31.57 -13.09 9.34
C LEU A 13 30.57 -11.93 9.15
N LEU A 14 30.43 -11.42 7.92
CA LEU A 14 29.27 -10.60 7.56
C LEU A 14 28.04 -11.50 7.54
N SER A 15 27.29 -11.50 8.64
CA SER A 15 25.92 -12.02 8.68
C SER A 15 25.03 -11.14 7.80
N LEU A 16 24.84 -11.55 6.53
CA LEU A 16 23.70 -11.11 5.74
C LEU A 16 22.44 -11.63 6.44
N ALA A 17 21.82 -10.77 7.25
CA ALA A 17 20.48 -10.99 7.73
C ALA A 17 19.55 -10.98 6.51
N THR A 18 19.31 -12.16 5.96
CA THR A 18 18.18 -12.41 5.05
C THR A 18 16.93 -11.98 5.80
N PHE A 19 16.34 -10.86 5.39
CA PHE A 19 14.96 -10.54 5.69
C PHE A 19 14.11 -11.67 5.11
N PHE A 20 13.85 -12.70 5.90
CA PHE A 20 12.84 -13.69 5.61
C PHE A 20 11.49 -12.98 5.67
N LEU A 21 11.08 -12.41 4.54
CA LEU A 21 9.65 -12.35 4.23
C LEU A 21 9.22 -13.80 4.28
N THR A 22 8.40 -14.15 5.29
CA THR A 22 7.74 -15.44 5.37
C THR A 22 7.11 -15.71 4.01
N ALA A 23 7.73 -16.61 3.25
CA ALA A 23 7.16 -17.14 2.03
C ALA A 23 5.92 -17.92 2.48
N GLY A 24 4.77 -17.26 2.48
CA GLY A 24 3.54 -18.00 2.21
C GLY A 24 3.77 -18.69 0.87
N ASP A 25 3.41 -19.97 0.78
CA ASP A 25 3.55 -20.74 -0.45
C ASP A 25 3.01 -19.89 -1.61
N ALA A 26 3.87 -19.69 -2.62
CA ALA A 26 3.52 -19.03 -3.86
C ALA A 26 2.12 -19.43 -4.29
N CYS A 27 1.22 -18.45 -4.46
CA CYS A 27 -0.15 -18.77 -4.85
C CYS A 27 -0.09 -19.44 -6.21
N GLY A 28 -0.45 -20.73 -6.28
CA GLY A 28 -0.31 -21.53 -7.48
C GLY A 28 -0.91 -20.81 -8.69
N ASN A 29 -0.15 -20.74 -9.79
CA ASN A 29 -0.53 -20.10 -11.06
C ASN A 29 -0.53 -18.56 -11.08
N VAL A 30 0.07 -17.88 -10.11
CA VAL A 30 0.31 -16.42 -10.22
C VAL A 30 1.64 -16.15 -10.95
N PRO A 31 1.67 -15.30 -11.98
CA PRO A 31 2.90 -15.05 -12.74
C PRO A 31 3.93 -14.25 -11.95
N LEU A 32 5.19 -14.65 -12.10
CA LEU A 32 6.38 -13.86 -11.76
C LEU A 32 6.65 -12.85 -12.88
N MET A 33 6.83 -11.58 -12.54
CA MET A 33 7.24 -10.56 -13.52
C MET A 33 7.98 -9.40 -12.87
N ARG A 34 8.59 -8.55 -13.70
CA ARG A 34 9.17 -7.28 -13.24
C ARG A 34 8.06 -6.33 -12.82
N TRP A 35 8.34 -5.50 -11.81
CA TRP A 35 7.36 -4.49 -11.36
C TRP A 35 7.00 -3.49 -12.47
N THR A 36 7.93 -3.20 -13.40
CA THR A 36 7.67 -2.35 -14.57
C THR A 36 6.62 -2.95 -15.48
N ASP A 37 6.67 -4.26 -15.72
CA ASP A 37 5.72 -4.98 -16.57
C ASP A 37 4.35 -5.08 -15.89
N ALA A 38 4.34 -5.29 -14.57
CA ALA A 38 3.12 -5.27 -13.77
C ALA A 38 2.43 -3.90 -13.87
N CYS A 39 3.17 -2.79 -13.67
CA CYS A 39 2.63 -1.44 -13.81
C CYS A 39 2.14 -1.13 -15.22
N PHE A 40 2.86 -1.57 -16.26
CA PHE A 40 2.45 -1.40 -17.65
C PHE A 40 1.13 -2.11 -17.98
N LYS A 41 0.94 -3.31 -17.42
CA LYS A 41 -0.30 -4.09 -17.59
C LYS A 41 -1.45 -3.54 -16.76
N ALA A 42 -1.20 -3.17 -15.51
CA ALA A 42 -2.23 -2.74 -14.56
C ALA A 42 -2.76 -1.33 -14.83
N CYS A 43 -1.85 -0.39 -15.14
CA CYS A 43 -2.14 1.03 -15.06
C CYS A 43 -1.91 1.76 -16.38
N ARG A 44 -2.71 2.80 -16.60
CA ARG A 44 -2.52 3.79 -17.66
C ARG A 44 -2.26 5.17 -17.03
N PRO A 45 -1.70 6.14 -17.76
CA PRO A 45 -1.57 7.51 -17.25
C PRO A 45 -2.91 8.06 -16.73
N PRO A 46 -2.93 8.77 -15.59
CA PRO A 46 -1.78 9.16 -14.77
C PRO A 46 -1.27 8.08 -13.78
N LEU A 47 -2.05 7.05 -13.48
CA LEU A 47 -1.73 6.03 -12.45
C LEU A 47 -0.50 5.17 -12.77
N TYR A 48 -0.07 5.13 -14.05
CA TYR A 48 1.15 4.42 -14.44
C TYR A 48 2.38 4.92 -13.66
N SER A 49 2.62 6.24 -13.63
CA SER A 49 3.78 6.81 -12.92
C SER A 49 3.70 6.56 -11.41
N LEU A 50 2.51 6.70 -10.83
CA LEU A 50 2.28 6.41 -9.42
C LEU A 50 2.54 4.94 -9.07
N CYS A 51 2.14 4.01 -9.95
CA CYS A 51 2.48 2.60 -9.81
C CYS A 51 3.99 2.37 -9.78
N GLN A 52 4.72 3.01 -10.69
CA GLN A 52 6.18 2.91 -10.71
C GLN A 52 6.80 3.44 -9.41
N GLU A 53 6.35 4.60 -8.93
CA GLU A 53 6.81 5.16 -7.65
C GLU A 53 6.47 4.27 -6.45
N THR A 54 5.33 3.59 -6.50
CA THR A 54 4.86 2.66 -5.46
C THR A 54 5.73 1.41 -5.39
N LEU A 55 6.13 0.85 -6.55
CA LEU A 55 6.85 -0.44 -6.60
C LEU A 55 8.37 -0.32 -6.72
N ARG A 56 8.94 0.83 -7.09
CA ARG A 56 10.39 0.99 -7.35
C ARG A 56 11.33 0.59 -6.21
N HIS A 57 10.84 0.63 -4.96
CA HIS A 57 11.61 0.26 -3.76
C HIS A 57 11.31 -1.17 -3.29
N GLY A 58 10.46 -1.89 -4.00
CA GLY A 58 10.18 -3.30 -3.79
C GLY A 58 11.13 -4.21 -4.58
N PRO A 59 10.86 -5.54 -4.59
CA PRO A 59 11.65 -6.49 -5.37
C PRO A 59 11.56 -6.22 -6.89
N ASP A 60 12.70 -6.32 -7.57
CA ASP A 60 12.78 -6.13 -9.02
C ASP A 60 11.88 -7.12 -9.79
N VAL A 61 11.85 -8.38 -9.34
CA VAL A 61 10.98 -9.46 -9.85
C VAL A 61 10.28 -10.13 -8.67
N ALA A 62 8.95 -10.28 -8.75
CA ALA A 62 8.15 -10.98 -7.76
C ALA A 62 6.83 -11.48 -8.38
N GLU A 63 6.08 -12.26 -7.61
CA GLU A 63 4.70 -12.61 -7.96
C GLU A 63 3.82 -11.37 -7.92
N LEU A 64 2.80 -11.32 -8.79
CA LEU A 64 1.81 -10.24 -8.76
C LEU A 64 1.15 -10.06 -7.38
N THR A 65 0.96 -11.15 -6.62
CA THR A 65 0.42 -11.10 -5.24
C THR A 65 1.29 -10.22 -4.34
N ALA A 66 2.61 -10.32 -4.45
CA ALA A 66 3.54 -9.53 -3.66
C ALA A 66 3.42 -8.03 -3.98
N TYR A 67 3.26 -7.68 -5.26
CA TYR A 67 3.03 -6.29 -5.68
C TYR A 67 1.68 -5.75 -5.21
N ALA A 68 0.61 -6.54 -5.32
CA ALA A 68 -0.72 -6.18 -4.83
C ALA A 68 -0.73 -5.95 -3.30
N VAL A 69 -0.07 -6.84 -2.54
CA VAL A 69 0.09 -6.71 -1.08
C VAL A 69 0.94 -5.50 -0.71
N LEU A 70 2.04 -5.24 -1.43
CA LEU A 70 2.88 -4.07 -1.19
C LEU A 70 2.09 -2.77 -1.40
N ALA A 71 1.37 -2.65 -2.52
CA ALA A 71 0.56 -1.48 -2.84
C ALA A 71 -0.58 -1.28 -1.83
N ALA A 72 -1.30 -2.35 -1.45
CA ALA A 72 -2.35 -2.28 -0.43
C ALA A 72 -1.81 -1.85 0.96
N ARG A 73 -0.62 -2.31 1.35
CA ARG A 73 0.04 -1.86 2.58
C ARG A 73 0.48 -0.40 2.52
N LEU A 74 0.95 0.07 1.36
CA LEU A 74 1.30 1.48 1.14
C LEU A 74 0.05 2.38 1.18
N ALA A 75 -1.04 1.96 0.54
CA ALA A 75 -2.33 2.66 0.62
C ALA A 75 -2.80 2.82 2.07
N ARG A 76 -2.75 1.74 2.86
CA ARG A 76 -3.10 1.80 4.29
C ARG A 76 -2.25 2.77 5.10
N ARG A 77 -0.93 2.84 4.83
CA ARG A 77 -0.07 3.83 5.51
C ARG A 77 -0.47 5.25 5.15
N ALA A 78 -0.78 5.51 3.87
CA ALA A 78 -1.25 6.82 3.43
C ALA A 78 -2.58 7.19 4.10
N TYR A 79 -3.50 6.24 4.29
CA TYR A 79 -4.73 6.44 5.05
C TYR A 79 -4.45 6.85 6.50
N ASP A 80 -3.53 6.16 7.18
CA ASP A 80 -3.15 6.46 8.55
C ASP A 80 -2.53 7.87 8.65
N ASP A 81 -1.74 8.29 7.66
CA ASP A 81 -1.18 9.65 7.56
C ASP A 81 -2.26 10.73 7.37
N THR A 82 -3.24 10.47 6.50
CA THR A 82 -4.38 11.38 6.25
C THR A 82 -5.29 11.50 7.47
N VAL A 83 -5.61 10.39 8.13
CA VAL A 83 -6.36 10.39 9.40
C VAL A 83 -5.61 11.19 10.46
N GLY A 84 -4.31 10.94 10.65
CA GLY A 84 -3.51 11.68 11.61
C GLY A 84 -3.46 13.18 11.30
N ARG A 85 -3.49 13.58 10.02
CA ARG A 85 -3.61 14.99 9.63
C ARG A 85 -4.98 15.57 9.99
N ALA A 86 -6.06 14.85 9.72
CA ALA A 86 -7.42 15.29 10.07
C ALA A 86 -7.58 15.48 11.59
N GLU A 87 -7.13 14.49 12.37
CA GLU A 87 -7.18 14.54 13.83
C GLU A 87 -6.40 15.75 14.39
N ARG A 88 -5.19 16.00 13.88
CA ARG A 88 -4.40 17.17 14.27
C ARG A 88 -5.14 18.48 13.98
N LEU A 89 -5.71 18.62 12.78
CA LEU A 89 -6.45 19.83 12.39
C LEU A 89 -7.67 20.08 13.30
N ILE A 90 -8.37 19.01 13.69
CA ILE A 90 -9.47 19.10 14.65
C ILE A 90 -8.95 19.52 16.03
N ALA A 91 -7.90 18.86 16.53
CA ALA A 91 -7.36 19.09 17.86
C ALA A 91 -6.80 20.52 18.05
N THR A 92 -6.21 21.10 17.01
CA THR A 92 -5.68 22.47 17.03
C THR A 92 -6.74 23.55 16.80
N GLY A 93 -8.01 23.17 16.61
CA GLY A 93 -9.08 24.13 16.30
C GLY A 93 -8.94 24.79 14.93
N SER A 94 -8.14 24.20 14.02
CA SER A 94 -7.91 24.73 12.68
C SER A 94 -9.04 24.41 11.69
N VAL A 95 -10.00 23.59 12.11
CA VAL A 95 -11.21 23.26 11.34
C VAL A 95 -12.37 24.14 11.82
N PRO A 96 -12.98 24.95 10.94
CA PRO A 96 -14.22 25.66 11.22
C PRO A 96 -15.32 24.74 11.78
N GLY A 97 -16.14 25.25 12.70
CA GLY A 97 -17.12 24.43 13.43
C GLY A 97 -18.14 23.72 12.53
N ASP A 98 -18.59 24.39 11.47
CA ASP A 98 -19.49 23.87 10.44
C ASP A 98 -18.84 22.77 9.57
N GLN A 99 -17.51 22.74 9.49
CA GLN A 99 -16.75 21.75 8.72
C GLN A 99 -16.31 20.55 9.57
N ARG A 100 -16.35 20.65 10.90
CA ARG A 100 -15.87 19.61 11.82
C ARG A 100 -16.50 18.25 11.56
N GLN A 101 -17.80 18.21 11.25
CA GLN A 101 -18.47 16.94 10.95
C GLN A 101 -17.96 16.29 9.65
N ALA A 102 -17.59 17.05 8.64
CA ALA A 102 -17.03 16.49 7.41
C ALA A 102 -15.69 15.80 7.66
N TYR A 103 -14.84 16.38 8.50
CA TYR A 103 -13.57 15.78 8.90
C TYR A 103 -13.77 14.48 9.70
N LEU A 104 -14.72 14.48 10.64
CA LEU A 104 -15.04 13.27 11.42
C LEU A 104 -15.61 12.15 10.54
N ARG A 105 -16.50 12.49 9.59
CA ARG A 105 -16.98 11.51 8.60
C ARG A 105 -15.84 10.98 7.75
N CYS A 106 -14.94 11.84 7.28
CA CYS A 106 -13.78 11.39 6.52
C CYS A 106 -12.92 10.38 7.29
N ILE A 107 -12.64 10.62 8.58
CA ILE A 107 -11.91 9.68 9.45
C ILE A 107 -12.61 8.31 9.52
N ASP A 108 -13.93 8.29 9.71
CA ASP A 108 -14.73 7.07 9.73
C ASP A 108 -14.67 6.30 8.40
N ARG A 109 -14.70 7.02 7.27
CA ARG A 109 -14.55 6.42 5.94
C ARG A 109 -13.17 5.83 5.71
N TYR A 110 -12.10 6.46 6.20
CA TYR A 110 -10.77 5.86 6.19
C TYR A 110 -10.67 4.61 7.06
N ALA A 111 -11.36 4.56 8.21
CA ALA A 111 -11.44 3.34 9.01
C ALA A 111 -12.08 2.18 8.23
N THR A 112 -13.15 2.48 7.47
CA THR A 112 -13.77 1.52 6.54
C THR A 112 -12.77 1.07 5.47
N ALA A 113 -12.16 2.00 4.73
CA ALA A 113 -11.19 1.68 3.68
C ALA A 113 -10.01 0.83 4.20
N ARG A 114 -9.54 1.13 5.41
CA ARG A 114 -8.48 0.38 6.08
C ARG A 114 -8.87 -1.07 6.34
N ILE A 115 -10.07 -1.32 6.86
CA ILE A 115 -10.58 -2.68 7.10
C ILE A 115 -10.65 -3.44 5.78
N ARG A 116 -11.14 -2.80 4.72
CA ARG A 116 -11.22 -3.39 3.38
C ARG A 116 -9.85 -3.79 2.83
N MET A 117 -8.87 -2.90 2.93
CA MET A 117 -7.49 -3.20 2.53
C MET A 117 -6.82 -4.26 3.42
N VAL A 118 -7.26 -4.46 4.66
CA VAL A 118 -6.83 -5.62 5.47
C VAL A 118 -7.39 -6.91 4.87
N GLY A 119 -8.68 -6.93 4.50
CA GLY A 119 -9.30 -8.07 3.81
C GLY A 119 -8.56 -8.45 2.53
N VAL A 120 -8.23 -7.46 1.69
CA VAL A 120 -7.36 -7.62 0.52
C VAL A 120 -6.05 -8.30 0.89
N VAL A 121 -5.27 -7.71 1.82
CA VAL A 121 -3.95 -8.25 2.19
C VAL A 121 -4.09 -9.68 2.70
N THR A 122 -5.06 -9.97 3.56
CA THR A 122 -5.31 -11.32 4.08
C THR A 122 -5.61 -12.30 2.95
N GLY A 123 -6.53 -11.96 2.04
CA GLY A 123 -6.87 -12.80 0.89
C GLY A 123 -5.65 -13.09 0.02
N PHE A 124 -4.86 -12.07 -0.31
CA PHE A 124 -3.65 -12.28 -1.11
C PHE A 124 -2.57 -13.11 -0.40
N THR A 125 -2.39 -12.94 0.91
CA THR A 125 -1.41 -13.74 1.68
C THR A 125 -1.85 -15.18 1.97
N SER A 126 -3.16 -15.45 1.89
CA SER A 126 -3.75 -16.77 2.10
C SER A 126 -4.13 -17.48 0.80
N CYS A 127 -3.89 -16.82 -0.35
CA CYS A 127 -4.32 -17.26 -1.67
C CYS A 127 -5.83 -17.48 -1.82
N ASP A 128 -6.64 -16.83 -0.98
CA ASP A 128 -8.09 -16.74 -1.11
C ASP A 128 -8.49 -15.39 -1.69
N PHE A 129 -8.79 -15.39 -2.98
CA PHE A 129 -9.08 -14.18 -3.73
C PHE A 129 -10.56 -13.86 -3.85
N ALA A 130 -11.46 -14.68 -3.28
CA ALA A 130 -12.89 -14.64 -3.56
C ALA A 130 -13.53 -13.26 -3.34
N LEU A 131 -13.04 -12.51 -2.35
CA LEU A 131 -13.57 -11.19 -1.99
C LEU A 131 -12.67 -10.03 -2.43
N ALA A 132 -11.47 -10.29 -2.99
CA ALA A 132 -10.47 -9.26 -3.19
C ALA A 132 -10.97 -8.10 -4.08
N GLY A 133 -11.67 -8.39 -5.17
CA GLY A 133 -12.26 -7.37 -6.05
C GLY A 133 -13.27 -6.48 -5.32
N GLN A 134 -14.18 -7.08 -4.55
CA GLN A 134 -15.16 -6.34 -3.75
C GLN A 134 -14.50 -5.50 -2.66
N GLU A 135 -13.53 -6.06 -1.94
CA GLU A 135 -12.80 -5.35 -0.88
C GLU A 135 -12.04 -4.14 -1.46
N TYR A 136 -11.42 -4.26 -2.65
CA TYR A 136 -10.84 -3.10 -3.34
C TYR A 136 -11.88 -2.05 -3.72
N ALA A 137 -13.00 -2.46 -4.32
CA ALA A 137 -14.05 -1.54 -4.74
C ALA A 137 -14.65 -0.78 -3.54
N ASP A 138 -14.90 -1.47 -2.43
CA ASP A 138 -15.37 -0.87 -1.18
C ASP A 138 -14.34 0.09 -0.58
N ALA A 139 -13.05 -0.24 -0.65
CA ALA A 139 -11.99 0.65 -0.19
C ALA A 139 -11.94 1.94 -1.01
N VAL A 140 -12.03 1.84 -2.35
CA VAL A 140 -12.08 2.99 -3.25
C VAL A 140 -13.30 3.86 -2.95
N ALA A 141 -14.49 3.26 -2.84
CA ALA A 141 -15.72 3.98 -2.54
C ALA A 141 -15.65 4.69 -1.17
N ALA A 142 -15.06 4.04 -0.16
CA ALA A 142 -14.87 4.64 1.14
C ALA A 142 -13.94 5.87 1.07
N VAL A 143 -12.78 5.78 0.42
CA VAL A 143 -11.87 6.94 0.25
C VAL A 143 -12.56 8.05 -0.57
N GLU A 144 -13.29 7.72 -1.63
CA GLU A 144 -14.07 8.70 -2.39
C GLU A 144 -15.07 9.45 -1.49
N SER A 145 -15.82 8.71 -0.66
CA SER A 145 -16.81 9.29 0.24
C SER A 145 -16.22 10.16 1.36
N CYS A 146 -14.94 10.01 1.72
CA CYS A 146 -14.28 10.97 2.63
C CYS A 146 -14.25 12.37 2.00
N GLY A 147 -14.03 12.47 0.68
CA GLY A 147 -13.95 13.74 -0.04
C GLY A 147 -15.27 14.53 -0.03
N GLU A 148 -16.40 13.86 0.21
CA GLU A 148 -17.71 14.47 0.20
C GLU A 148 -17.90 15.47 1.35
N GLY A 149 -18.13 16.73 0.98
CA GLY A 149 -18.32 17.82 1.94
C GLY A 149 -17.03 18.34 2.57
N LEU A 150 -15.85 17.84 2.17
CA LEU A 150 -14.59 18.54 2.48
C LEU A 150 -14.50 19.83 1.65
N PRO A 151 -14.08 20.95 2.25
CA PRO A 151 -13.96 22.21 1.51
C PRO A 151 -12.85 22.14 0.45
N ALA A 152 -13.11 22.79 -0.68
CA ALA A 152 -12.14 22.94 -1.75
C ALA A 152 -10.86 23.65 -1.27
N GLY A 153 -9.72 23.25 -1.82
CA GLY A 153 -8.42 23.83 -1.48
C GLY A 153 -7.86 23.44 -0.10
N THR A 154 -8.56 22.58 0.65
CA THR A 154 -8.01 22.07 1.91
C THR A 154 -6.92 21.03 1.67
N PRO A 155 -5.87 20.99 2.52
CA PRO A 155 -4.86 19.94 2.44
C PRO A 155 -5.45 18.52 2.53
N LEU A 156 -6.53 18.35 3.31
CA LEU A 156 -7.15 17.04 3.50
C LEU A 156 -7.83 16.53 2.22
N LEU A 157 -8.48 17.40 1.45
CA LEU A 157 -9.07 17.03 0.17
C LEU A 157 -8.00 16.58 -0.84
N ALA A 158 -6.85 17.27 -0.88
CA ALA A 158 -5.73 16.88 -1.74
C ALA A 158 -5.11 15.54 -1.34
N MET A 159 -4.93 15.31 -0.03
CA MET A 159 -4.46 14.02 0.49
C MET A 159 -5.46 12.89 0.15
N ASN A 160 -6.76 13.14 0.29
CA ASN A 160 -7.79 12.16 -0.07
C ASN A 160 -7.75 11.77 -1.56
N ALA A 161 -7.53 12.74 -2.45
CA ALA A 161 -7.36 12.46 -3.87
C ALA A 161 -6.12 11.58 -4.14
N ALA A 162 -4.98 11.88 -3.51
CA ALA A 162 -3.77 11.08 -3.65
C ALA A 162 -3.95 9.65 -3.10
N ASP A 163 -4.64 9.51 -1.96
CA ASP A 163 -4.95 8.21 -1.37
C ASP A 163 -5.87 7.40 -2.27
N ARG A 164 -6.87 8.04 -2.91
CA ARG A 164 -7.74 7.39 -3.90
C ARG A 164 -6.92 6.85 -5.07
N ASP A 165 -6.01 7.66 -5.62
CA ASP A 165 -5.16 7.24 -6.74
C ASP A 165 -4.26 6.05 -6.36
N LEU A 166 -3.69 6.06 -5.15
CA LEU A 166 -2.89 4.95 -4.64
C LEU A 166 -3.73 3.69 -4.39
N THR A 167 -4.98 3.86 -3.92
CA THR A 167 -5.97 2.78 -3.77
C THR A 167 -6.28 2.15 -5.13
N MET A 168 -6.47 2.98 -6.16
CA MET A 168 -6.71 2.54 -7.53
C MET A 168 -5.50 1.82 -8.13
N VAL A 169 -4.27 2.25 -7.82
CA VAL A 169 -3.05 1.50 -8.17
C VAL A 169 -3.06 0.12 -7.54
N ALA A 170 -3.35 0.03 -6.24
CA ALA A 170 -3.44 -1.26 -5.54
C ALA A 170 -4.52 -2.16 -6.16
N TYR A 171 -5.71 -1.59 -6.45
CA TYR A 171 -6.79 -2.33 -7.10
C TYR A 171 -6.39 -2.81 -8.49
N ASN A 172 -5.86 -1.94 -9.36
CA ASN A 172 -5.47 -2.33 -10.71
C ASN A 172 -4.40 -3.44 -10.72
N LEU A 173 -3.46 -3.42 -9.79
CA LEU A 173 -2.48 -4.50 -9.61
C LEU A 173 -3.15 -5.81 -9.19
N GLY A 174 -4.06 -5.76 -8.21
CA GLY A 174 -4.82 -6.94 -7.76
C GLY A 174 -5.77 -7.49 -8.83
N ALA A 175 -6.35 -6.62 -9.66
CA ALA A 175 -7.26 -6.98 -10.75
C ALA A 175 -6.57 -7.78 -11.86
N LEU A 176 -5.24 -7.72 -11.98
CA LEU A 176 -4.48 -8.63 -12.86
C LEU A 176 -4.58 -10.09 -12.43
N ILE A 177 -4.96 -10.37 -11.18
CA ILE A 177 -5.08 -11.71 -10.60
C ILE A 177 -6.56 -12.12 -10.54
N VAL A 178 -7.43 -11.22 -10.07
CA VAL A 178 -8.80 -11.56 -9.67
C VAL A 178 -9.87 -11.07 -10.66
N GLY A 179 -9.48 -10.29 -11.67
CA GLY A 179 -10.43 -9.55 -12.51
C GLY A 179 -10.89 -8.24 -11.87
N LYS A 180 -11.75 -7.51 -12.59
CA LYS A 180 -12.45 -6.32 -12.09
C LYS A 180 -13.87 -6.66 -11.70
#